data_AF-A0A2P6UZI4-F1
#
_entry.id   AF-A0A2P6UZI4-F1
#
_cell.length_a   1.000
_cell.length_b   1.000
_cell.length_c   1.000
_cell.angle_alpha   90.00
_cell.angle_beta   90.00
_cell.angle_gamma   90.00
#
_symmetry.space_group_name_H-M   'P 1'
#
loop_
_entity.id
_entity.type
_entity.pdbx_description
1 polymer ?
#
loop_
_entity_poly.entity_id
_entity_poly.type
_entity_poly.pdbx_seq_one_letter_code
_entity_poly.pdbx_strand_id
1 'polypeptide(L)'
;MRGLPVLARSALAAGNALAAVSEGWALAALRRGPGAAMGSTGGGGGAAAAAVGATWAPWRSLTQDATHPHHAYADSHRPYDAATYKVCEAGSMPAASRRPAAAPSAHARQEGPPAARLQELGAAQGVEDSKSFEAAVLKLAVERQHALLEHAPAVGRYLQSLGLQVPKVGRMLQHCPALFSFPAEERAEVLLGELMDDRCGRTAADAAELFIRCPALANTRHVMPSVVRVVLANQAD
;
A
#
# COMPACT_ATOMS: atom_id res chain seq x y z
N MET A 1 55.55 -21.74 12.47
CA MET A 1 55.25 -21.85 11.03
C MET A 1 54.32 -23.05 10.82
N ARG A 2 53.22 -22.84 10.06
CA ARG A 2 52.27 -23.85 9.54
C ARG A 2 51.33 -24.46 10.60
N GLY A 3 50.01 -24.44 10.51
CA GLY A 3 49.06 -23.95 9.50
C GLY A 3 47.70 -24.52 9.90
N LEU A 4 46.71 -23.68 10.21
CA LEU A 4 45.34 -24.12 10.50
C LEU A 4 44.57 -24.26 9.18
N PRO A 5 43.89 -25.39 8.93
CA PRO A 5 43.08 -25.55 7.73
C PRO A 5 41.72 -24.86 7.87
N VAL A 6 41.44 -23.96 6.94
CA VAL A 6 40.13 -23.45 6.56
C VAL A 6 39.58 -24.33 5.45
N LEU A 7 38.47 -25.03 5.70
CA LEU A 7 37.52 -25.57 4.70
C LEU A 7 36.14 -25.56 5.38
N ALA A 8 35.16 -24.74 5.00
CA ALA A 8 34.43 -24.60 3.73
C ALA A 8 33.03 -25.24 3.85
N ARG A 9 31.99 -24.41 3.63
CA ARG A 9 30.74 -24.64 2.86
C ARG A 9 29.93 -25.92 3.13
N SER A 10 28.61 -26.00 3.05
CA SER A 10 27.47 -25.11 2.83
C SER A 10 26.25 -26.06 2.80
N ALA A 11 25.11 -25.58 3.31
CA ALA A 11 23.75 -25.78 2.76
C ALA A 11 23.04 -27.15 2.75
N LEU A 12 21.70 -27.02 2.90
CA LEU A 12 20.59 -27.92 2.50
C LEU A 12 20.37 -29.16 3.40
N ALA A 13 19.17 -29.58 3.74
CA ALA A 13 17.84 -29.42 3.13
C ALA A 13 16.75 -29.63 4.22
N ALA A 14 15.65 -28.87 4.19
CA ALA A 14 14.32 -29.26 3.70
C ALA A 14 13.39 -29.91 4.74
N GLY A 15 12.19 -29.33 4.85
CA GLY A 15 11.08 -29.84 5.64
C GLY A 15 9.90 -28.88 5.68
N ASN A 16 9.41 -28.44 4.51
CA ASN A 16 8.14 -27.73 4.35
C ASN A 16 7.03 -28.74 4.00
N ALA A 17 5.93 -28.72 4.76
CA ALA A 17 4.60 -29.18 4.35
C ALA A 17 3.58 -28.48 5.29
N LEU A 18 2.96 -27.38 4.87
CA LEU A 18 1.64 -27.27 4.20
C LEU A 18 0.43 -27.74 5.04
N ALA A 19 -0.31 -26.76 5.56
CA ALA A 19 -1.79 -26.70 5.56
C ALA A 19 -2.16 -25.24 5.90
N ALA A 20 -2.50 -24.39 4.92
CA ALA A 20 -3.86 -24.21 4.39
C ALA A 20 -4.90 -23.84 5.48
N VAL A 21 -5.02 -22.54 5.80
CA VAL A 21 -6.31 -21.91 6.14
C VAL A 21 -6.30 -20.48 5.60
N SER A 22 -7.03 -20.30 4.51
CA SER A 22 -7.61 -19.04 4.07
C SER A 22 -8.84 -18.71 4.94
N GLU A 23 -9.08 -17.40 5.10
CA GLU A 23 -10.29 -16.77 5.69
C GLU A 23 -10.39 -16.69 7.22
N GLY A 24 -10.66 -15.47 7.71
CA GLY A 24 -11.07 -15.21 9.10
C GLY A 24 -10.37 -14.05 9.80
N TRP A 25 -10.48 -12.81 9.29
CA TRP A 25 -10.26 -11.65 10.16
C TRP A 25 -11.58 -11.37 10.89
N ALA A 26 -11.82 -12.17 11.92
CA ALA A 26 -12.93 -12.03 12.86
C ALA A 26 -12.35 -11.93 14.29
N LEU A 27 -12.66 -10.80 14.93
CA LEU A 27 -13.03 -10.66 16.34
C LEU A 27 -12.55 -11.77 17.31
N ALA A 28 -11.55 -11.47 18.14
CA ALA A 28 -11.54 -11.72 19.58
C ALA A 28 -10.14 -11.52 20.20
N ALA A 29 -9.96 -10.46 20.99
CA ALA A 29 -9.08 -10.48 22.17
C ALA A 29 -9.42 -9.30 23.11
N LEU A 30 -10.58 -9.38 23.77
CA LEU A 30 -10.87 -8.69 25.03
C LEU A 30 -10.58 -9.66 26.18
N ARG A 31 -9.65 -9.32 27.10
CA ARG A 31 -9.83 -9.39 28.58
C ARG A 31 -8.51 -9.40 29.36
N ARG A 32 -8.29 -8.33 30.13
CA ARG A 32 -7.75 -8.19 31.52
C ARG A 32 -7.08 -6.82 31.59
N GLY A 33 -7.39 -5.87 32.48
CA GLY A 33 -8.27 -5.72 33.63
C GLY A 33 -7.97 -4.34 34.24
N PRO A 34 -8.86 -3.75 35.07
CA PRO A 34 -8.72 -2.37 35.56
C PRO A 34 -7.82 -2.31 36.80
N GLY A 35 -7.02 -1.24 36.94
CA GLY A 35 -6.12 -1.07 38.08
C GLY A 35 -5.65 0.36 38.32
N ALA A 36 -6.38 1.04 39.20
CA ALA A 36 -5.94 2.04 40.18
C ALA A 36 -5.49 3.45 39.74
N ALA A 37 -6.17 4.41 40.36
CA ALA A 37 -5.97 5.85 40.37
C ALA A 37 -4.87 6.31 41.37
N MET A 38 -4.45 7.56 41.20
CA MET A 38 -3.74 8.52 42.07
C MET A 38 -2.53 9.04 41.28
N GLY A 39 -2.36 10.32 40.97
CA GLY A 39 -2.89 11.56 41.52
C GLY A 39 -1.71 12.53 41.52
N SER A 40 -1.86 13.75 41.00
CA SER A 40 -1.09 14.90 41.45
C SER A 40 -1.55 16.16 40.74
N THR A 41 -2.00 17.09 41.57
CA THR A 41 -2.26 18.50 41.35
C THR A 41 -1.00 19.30 41.07
N GLY A 42 -1.10 20.31 40.22
CA GLY A 42 -0.38 21.57 40.41
C GLY A 42 0.41 22.07 39.21
N GLY A 43 0.21 23.35 38.88
CA GLY A 43 1.16 24.12 38.08
C GLY A 43 0.53 24.93 36.97
N GLY A 44 -0.17 26.01 37.33
CA GLY A 44 -0.52 27.07 36.40
C GLY A 44 0.73 27.79 35.88
N GLY A 45 0.71 28.14 34.59
CA GLY A 45 1.74 28.93 33.95
C GLY A 45 1.22 29.40 32.60
N GLY A 46 0.50 30.51 32.60
CA GLY A 46 0.06 31.16 31.36
C GLY A 46 1.25 31.65 30.55
N ALA A 47 1.17 31.45 29.24
CA ALA A 47 1.99 32.16 28.27
C ALA A 47 1.14 32.48 27.05
N ALA A 48 1.34 33.69 26.58
CA ALA A 48 0.44 34.45 25.75
C ALA A 48 0.29 33.89 24.33
N ALA A 49 -0.90 34.18 23.79
CA ALA A 49 -1.27 33.98 22.41
C ALA A 49 -0.29 34.68 21.45
N ALA A 50 0.20 33.92 20.47
CA ALA A 50 0.64 34.44 19.19
C ALA A 50 -0.15 33.68 18.11
N ALA A 51 -1.32 34.22 17.77
CA ALA A 51 -2.09 33.78 16.63
C ALA A 51 -1.34 34.20 15.35
N VAL A 52 -0.45 33.33 14.86
CA VAL A 52 0.07 33.44 13.50
C VAL A 52 -1.00 32.87 12.59
N GLY A 53 -1.77 33.76 11.98
CA GLY A 53 -2.70 33.42 10.93
C GLY A 53 -1.94 32.81 9.75
N ALA A 54 -1.90 31.48 9.70
CA ALA A 54 -1.63 30.78 8.47
C ALA A 54 -2.90 30.90 7.61
N THR A 55 -2.96 31.95 6.79
CA THR A 55 -3.90 32.03 5.67
C THR A 55 -3.50 30.94 4.68
N TRP A 56 -4.15 29.79 4.79
CA TRP A 56 -4.07 28.73 3.79
C TRP A 56 -4.70 29.30 2.52
N ALA A 57 -3.85 29.66 1.56
CA ALA A 57 -4.31 30.09 0.25
C ALA A 57 -5.10 28.94 -0.39
N PRO A 58 -6.29 29.20 -0.96
CA PRO A 58 -6.97 28.18 -1.75
C PRO A 58 -6.10 27.91 -2.98
N TRP A 59 -5.64 26.67 -3.11
CA TRP A 59 -4.98 26.13 -4.30
C TRP A 59 -6.00 26.01 -5.44
N ARG A 60 -6.49 27.16 -5.89
CA ARG A 60 -7.25 27.31 -7.12
C ARG A 60 -6.27 27.26 -8.28
N SER A 61 -6.28 26.10 -8.94
CA SER A 61 -6.29 25.95 -10.39
C SER A 61 -5.32 26.86 -11.16
N LEU A 62 -4.07 26.43 -11.27
CA LEU A 62 -3.32 26.67 -12.49
C LEU A 62 -3.64 25.53 -13.45
N THR A 63 -4.76 25.65 -14.16
CA THR A 63 -4.98 24.90 -15.39
C THR A 63 -3.99 25.45 -16.41
N GLN A 64 -2.80 24.87 -16.42
CA GLN A 64 -1.88 25.07 -17.52
C GLN A 64 -2.38 24.23 -18.69
N ASP A 65 -2.75 24.95 -19.74
CA ASP A 65 -3.07 24.49 -21.09
C ASP A 65 -1.97 23.54 -21.58
N ALA A 66 -2.14 22.26 -21.28
CA ALA A 66 -1.43 21.18 -21.95
C ALA A 66 -2.45 20.51 -22.86
N THR A 67 -2.49 20.98 -24.10
CA THR A 67 -3.11 20.30 -25.24
C THR A 67 -2.45 18.93 -25.40
N HIS A 68 -2.90 17.95 -24.62
CA HIS A 68 -2.56 16.55 -24.82
C HIS A 68 -3.49 15.99 -25.90
N PRO A 69 -2.95 15.35 -26.95
CA PRO A 69 -3.77 14.67 -27.93
C PRO A 69 -4.53 13.54 -27.23
N HIS A 70 -5.85 13.63 -27.27
CA HIS A 70 -6.76 12.55 -26.92
C HIS A 70 -6.38 11.31 -27.73
N HIS A 71 -5.65 10.38 -27.11
CA HIS A 71 -5.67 9.01 -27.59
C HIS A 71 -7.09 8.50 -27.35
N ALA A 72 -7.84 8.39 -28.44
CA ALA A 72 -9.12 7.71 -28.49
C ALA A 72 -8.95 6.30 -27.91
N TYR A 73 -9.34 6.13 -26.64
CA TYR A 73 -9.46 4.83 -26.04
C TYR A 73 -10.66 4.19 -26.73
N ALA A 74 -10.37 3.30 -27.68
CA ALA A 74 -11.36 2.54 -28.41
C ALA A 74 -12.21 1.78 -27.38
N ASP A 75 -13.41 2.30 -27.19
CA ASP A 75 -14.43 1.81 -26.32
C ASP A 75 -14.84 0.42 -26.78
N SER A 76 -14.13 -0.57 -26.24
CA SER A 76 -14.42 -1.99 -26.43
C SER A 76 -15.55 -2.37 -25.47
N HIS A 77 -16.69 -1.70 -25.62
CA HIS A 77 -17.97 -2.21 -25.17
C HIS A 77 -18.25 -3.51 -25.93
N ARG A 78 -17.67 -4.61 -25.44
CA ARG A 78 -18.16 -5.94 -25.77
C ARG A 78 -19.58 -6.00 -25.19
N PRO A 79 -20.63 -6.14 -26.01
CA PRO A 79 -21.95 -6.40 -25.48
C PRO A 79 -21.84 -7.66 -24.61
N TYR A 80 -22.29 -7.54 -23.36
CA TYR A 80 -22.49 -8.67 -22.47
C TYR A 80 -23.55 -9.55 -23.13
N ASP A 81 -23.09 -10.53 -23.91
CA ASP A 81 -23.95 -11.55 -24.49
C ASP A 81 -24.51 -12.35 -23.32
N ALA A 82 -25.83 -12.27 -23.15
CA ALA A 82 -26.54 -12.92 -22.06
C ALA A 82 -26.22 -14.42 -22.13
N ALA A 83 -25.55 -14.92 -21.09
CA ALA A 83 -25.27 -16.34 -20.93
C ALA A 83 -26.60 -17.10 -20.87
N THR A 84 -27.04 -17.53 -22.05
CA THR A 84 -28.13 -18.48 -22.20
C THR A 84 -27.60 -19.78 -21.61
N TYR A 85 -28.05 -20.12 -20.40
CA TYR A 85 -27.78 -21.41 -19.78
C TYR A 85 -28.33 -22.50 -20.72
N LYS A 86 -27.47 -23.05 -21.58
CA LYS A 86 -27.79 -24.27 -22.33
C LYS A 86 -27.75 -25.42 -21.33
N VAL A 87 -28.94 -25.93 -21.00
CA VAL A 87 -29.11 -27.24 -20.39
C VAL A 87 -28.56 -28.25 -21.39
N CYS A 88 -27.42 -28.88 -21.06
CA CYS A 88 -26.85 -29.94 -21.88
C CYS A 88 -27.75 -31.18 -21.78
N GLU A 89 -28.54 -31.45 -22.81
CA GLU A 89 -29.10 -32.77 -23.03
C GLU A 89 -27.98 -33.76 -23.35
N ALA A 90 -27.99 -34.88 -22.64
CA ALA A 90 -27.04 -35.97 -22.79
C ALA A 90 -27.23 -36.65 -24.14
N GLY A 91 -26.44 -36.29 -25.14
CA GLY A 91 -26.47 -37.00 -26.41
C GLY A 91 -25.48 -36.47 -27.43
N SER A 92 -24.48 -37.30 -27.75
CA SER A 92 -23.60 -37.18 -28.91
C SER A 92 -22.42 -36.19 -28.80
N MET A 93 -21.25 -36.74 -28.45
CA MET A 93 -19.95 -36.06 -28.52
C MET A 93 -19.42 -36.14 -29.97
N PRO A 94 -19.28 -35.03 -30.71
CA PRO A 94 -18.49 -35.03 -31.93
C PRO A 94 -17.01 -35.16 -31.58
N ALA A 95 -16.32 -36.07 -32.27
CA ALA A 95 -14.89 -36.30 -32.16
C ALA A 95 -14.12 -35.04 -32.62
N ALA A 96 -13.88 -34.12 -31.68
CA ALA A 96 -13.11 -32.92 -31.90
C ALA A 96 -11.63 -33.28 -32.11
N SER A 97 -11.13 -32.91 -33.28
CA SER A 97 -9.72 -32.98 -33.66
C SER A 97 -8.86 -32.30 -32.60
N ARG A 98 -8.08 -33.09 -31.86
CA ARG A 98 -7.10 -32.61 -30.86
C ARG A 98 -6.02 -31.82 -31.57
N ARG A 99 -6.23 -30.51 -31.73
CA ARG A 99 -5.16 -29.58 -32.06
C ARG A 99 -4.13 -29.67 -30.92
N PRO A 100 -2.86 -30.04 -31.18
CA PRO A 100 -1.84 -30.11 -30.14
C PRO A 100 -1.73 -28.74 -29.49
N ALA A 101 -1.99 -28.69 -28.18
CA ALA A 101 -1.83 -27.49 -27.38
C ALA A 101 -0.38 -27.03 -27.55
N ALA A 102 -0.20 -25.84 -28.14
CA ALA A 102 1.11 -25.22 -28.23
C ALA A 102 1.70 -25.18 -26.81
N ALA A 103 2.90 -25.73 -26.66
CA ALA A 103 3.60 -25.73 -25.38
C ALA A 103 3.60 -24.29 -24.84
N PRO A 104 3.20 -24.07 -23.56
CA PRO A 104 3.20 -22.74 -22.98
C PRO A 104 4.60 -22.16 -23.18
N SER A 105 4.67 -21.08 -23.97
CA SER A 105 5.91 -20.36 -24.19
C SER A 105 6.51 -20.10 -22.81
N ALA A 106 7.76 -20.48 -22.62
CA ALA A 106 8.51 -20.22 -21.41
C ALA A 106 8.58 -18.70 -21.23
N HIS A 107 7.53 -18.11 -20.63
CA HIS A 107 7.51 -16.73 -20.20
C HIS A 107 8.72 -16.60 -19.29
N ALA A 108 9.74 -15.93 -19.80
CA ALA A 108 10.91 -15.55 -19.04
C ALA A 108 10.39 -14.98 -17.73
N ARG A 109 10.67 -15.66 -16.62
CA ARG A 109 10.27 -15.20 -15.30
C ARG A 109 10.87 -13.81 -15.15
N GLN A 110 10.05 -12.77 -15.20
CA GLN A 110 10.54 -11.43 -14.92
C GLN A 110 11.06 -11.47 -13.49
N GLU A 111 12.38 -11.36 -13.36
CA GLU A 111 13.02 -11.24 -12.07
C GLU A 111 12.61 -9.89 -11.49
N GLY A 112 12.18 -9.90 -10.22
CA GLY A 112 11.84 -8.68 -9.50
C GLY A 112 13.05 -7.73 -9.40
N PRO A 113 12.83 -6.49 -8.94
CA PRO A 113 13.92 -5.54 -8.75
C PRO A 113 14.97 -6.10 -7.79
N PRO A 114 16.25 -5.75 -8.00
CA PRO A 114 17.33 -6.22 -7.15
C PRO A 114 17.16 -5.69 -5.72
N ALA A 115 17.30 -6.57 -4.72
CA ALA A 115 17.12 -6.26 -3.30
C ALA A 115 17.94 -5.05 -2.82
N ALA A 116 19.15 -4.84 -3.37
CA ALA A 116 19.99 -3.70 -3.06
C ALA A 116 19.30 -2.34 -3.32
N ARG A 117 18.51 -2.24 -4.41
CA ARG A 117 17.79 -1.01 -4.76
C ARG A 117 16.65 -0.73 -3.79
N LEU A 118 15.98 -1.77 -3.31
CA LEU A 118 14.96 -1.64 -2.27
C LEU A 118 15.57 -1.19 -0.94
N GLN A 119 16.74 -1.70 -0.58
CA GLN A 119 17.46 -1.28 0.63
C GLN A 119 17.91 0.18 0.54
N GLU A 120 18.47 0.61 -0.59
CA GLU A 120 18.83 2.01 -0.84
C GLU A 120 17.62 2.95 -0.70
N LEU A 121 16.50 2.58 -1.33
CA LEU A 121 15.25 3.34 -1.24
C LEU A 121 14.74 3.40 0.22
N GLY A 122 14.74 2.26 0.91
CA GLY A 122 14.29 2.18 2.30
C GLY A 122 15.13 3.07 3.22
N ALA A 123 16.45 3.04 3.06
CA ALA A 123 17.35 3.91 3.81
C ALA A 123 17.10 5.40 3.52
N ALA A 124 16.90 5.77 2.24
CA ALA A 124 16.65 7.14 1.85
C ALA A 124 15.32 7.71 2.40
N GLN A 125 14.31 6.87 2.57
CA GLN A 125 12.99 7.27 3.10
C GLN A 125 12.84 7.04 4.60
N GLY A 126 13.87 6.52 5.30
CA GLY A 126 13.83 6.28 6.75
C GLY A 126 12.97 5.08 7.16
N VAL A 127 12.95 4.02 6.36
CA VAL A 127 12.32 2.74 6.71
C VAL A 127 13.03 2.12 7.92
N GLU A 128 12.27 1.74 8.94
CA GLU A 128 12.81 1.22 10.20
C GLU A 128 13.22 -0.27 10.09
N ASP A 129 12.43 -1.09 9.40
CA ASP A 129 12.74 -2.52 9.17
C ASP A 129 12.77 -2.84 7.67
N SER A 130 13.98 -2.88 7.11
CA SER A 130 14.22 -3.17 5.69
C SER A 130 13.74 -4.56 5.27
N LYS A 131 13.76 -5.56 6.16
CA LYS A 131 13.34 -6.94 5.83
C LYS A 131 11.82 -7.03 5.72
N SER A 132 11.12 -6.41 6.67
CA SER A 132 9.65 -6.32 6.62
C SER A 132 9.19 -5.55 5.38
N PHE A 133 9.88 -4.45 5.06
CA PHE A 133 9.64 -3.70 3.82
C PHE A 133 9.87 -4.55 2.57
N GLU A 134 11.00 -5.24 2.44
CA GLU A 134 11.29 -6.11 1.30
C GLU A 134 10.21 -7.20 1.15
N ALA A 135 9.82 -7.85 2.25
CA ALA A 135 8.76 -8.85 2.24
C ALA A 135 7.38 -8.28 1.85
N ALA A 136 7.10 -7.01 2.18
CA ALA A 136 5.87 -6.33 1.77
C ALA A 136 5.89 -5.98 0.27
N VAL A 137 7.03 -5.53 -0.26
CA VAL A 137 7.20 -5.22 -1.69
C VAL A 137 7.12 -6.47 -2.55
N LEU A 138 7.71 -7.59 -2.13
CA LEU A 138 7.68 -8.86 -2.86
C LEU A 138 6.26 -9.46 -2.99
N LYS A 139 5.29 -8.98 -2.20
CA LYS A 139 3.86 -9.35 -2.34
C LYS A 139 3.16 -8.58 -3.46
N LEU A 140 3.74 -7.50 -3.96
CA LEU A 140 3.20 -6.73 -5.09
C LEU A 140 3.50 -7.44 -6.41
N ALA A 141 2.70 -7.14 -7.44
CA ALA A 141 3.02 -7.55 -8.82
C ALA A 141 4.37 -6.95 -9.26
N VAL A 142 5.15 -7.67 -10.08
CA VAL A 142 6.52 -7.28 -10.47
C VAL A 142 6.55 -5.88 -11.07
N GLU A 143 5.57 -5.55 -11.91
CA GLU A 143 5.42 -4.23 -12.54
C GLU A 143 5.28 -3.13 -11.48
N ARG A 144 4.52 -3.40 -10.40
CA ARG A 144 4.36 -2.46 -9.28
C ARG A 144 5.62 -2.32 -8.45
N GLN A 145 6.44 -3.37 -8.35
CA GLN A 145 7.72 -3.30 -7.64
C GLN A 145 8.68 -2.34 -8.36
N HIS A 146 8.70 -2.35 -9.70
CA HIS A 146 9.46 -1.38 -10.50
C HIS A 146 8.88 0.04 -10.39
N ALA A 147 7.56 0.19 -10.53
CA ALA A 147 6.90 1.48 -10.38
C ALA A 147 7.14 2.10 -8.99
N LEU A 148 7.21 1.28 -7.94
CA LEU A 148 7.57 1.74 -6.60
C LEU A 148 8.96 2.38 -6.56
N LEU A 149 9.96 1.78 -7.21
CA LEU A 149 11.31 2.36 -7.25
C LEU A 149 11.34 3.72 -7.98
N GLU A 150 10.47 3.90 -8.96
CA GLU A 150 10.37 5.12 -9.75
C GLU A 150 9.62 6.24 -9.00
N HIS A 151 8.45 5.93 -8.44
CA HIS A 151 7.54 6.93 -7.88
C HIS A 151 7.76 7.21 -6.39
N ALA A 152 8.32 6.26 -5.63
CA ALA A 152 8.45 6.43 -4.18
C ALA A 152 9.19 7.72 -3.75
N PRO A 153 10.27 8.16 -4.42
CA PRO A 153 10.91 9.43 -4.08
C PRO A 153 10.01 10.66 -4.27
N ALA A 154 9.20 10.69 -5.34
CA ALA A 154 8.27 11.79 -5.62
C ALA A 154 7.13 11.81 -4.60
N VAL A 155 6.54 10.64 -4.32
CA VAL A 155 5.51 10.49 -3.27
C VAL A 155 6.06 10.88 -1.90
N GLY A 156 7.29 10.49 -1.57
CA GLY A 156 7.95 10.87 -0.32
C GLY A 156 8.12 12.38 -0.17
N ARG A 157 8.52 13.09 -1.23
CA ARG A 157 8.62 14.56 -1.25
C ARG A 157 7.25 15.23 -1.10
N TYR A 158 6.23 14.70 -1.78
CA TYR A 158 4.86 15.17 -1.64
C TYR A 158 4.39 15.07 -0.18
N LEU A 159 4.54 13.90 0.44
CA LEU A 159 4.17 13.68 1.84
C LEU A 159 4.92 14.61 2.80
N GLN A 160 6.21 14.85 2.56
CA GLN A 160 7.00 15.83 3.32
C GLN A 160 6.50 17.26 3.14
N SER A 161 6.03 17.64 1.95
CA SER A 161 5.43 18.96 1.71
C SER A 161 4.13 19.19 2.49
N LEU A 162 3.43 18.11 2.86
CA LEU A 162 2.28 18.14 3.79
C LEU A 162 2.71 18.21 5.28
N GLY A 163 4.01 18.33 5.56
CA GLY A 163 4.57 18.41 6.91
C GLY A 163 4.85 17.06 7.57
N LEU A 164 4.79 15.94 6.83
CA LEU A 164 5.15 14.64 7.38
C LEU A 164 6.67 14.48 7.50
N GLN A 165 7.12 14.06 8.68
CA GLN A 165 8.54 13.83 8.94
C GLN A 165 9.04 12.56 8.23
N VAL A 166 10.31 12.54 7.85
CA VAL A 166 10.94 11.40 7.14
C VAL A 166 10.66 10.05 7.82
N PRO A 167 10.81 9.87 9.15
CA PRO A 167 10.51 8.58 9.80
C PRO A 167 9.05 8.14 9.62
N LYS A 168 8.11 9.09 9.59
CA LYS A 168 6.68 8.80 9.39
C LYS A 168 6.41 8.36 7.95
N VAL A 169 7.06 9.00 6.98
CA VAL A 169 7.02 8.61 5.56
C VAL A 169 7.63 7.22 5.36
N GLY A 170 8.75 6.92 6.01
CA GLY A 170 9.38 5.60 6.00
C GLY A 170 8.46 4.50 6.52
N ARG A 171 7.75 4.75 7.63
CA ARG A 171 6.72 3.81 8.13
C ARG A 171 5.57 3.63 7.15
N MET A 172 5.08 4.71 6.53
CA MET A 172 4.06 4.57 5.49
C MET A 172 4.55 3.71 4.32
N LEU A 173 5.78 3.92 3.85
CA LEU A 173 6.36 3.11 2.77
C LEU A 173 6.50 1.64 3.18
N GLN A 174 6.92 1.37 4.41
CA GLN A 174 7.06 0.03 4.95
C GLN A 174 5.72 -0.73 5.01
N HIS A 175 4.66 -0.07 5.49
CA HIS A 175 3.36 -0.71 5.69
C HIS A 175 2.46 -0.66 4.45
N CYS A 176 2.61 0.36 3.60
CA CYS A 176 1.73 0.65 2.46
C CYS A 176 2.50 0.83 1.15
N PRO A 177 3.33 -0.13 0.71
CA PRO A 177 4.13 0.03 -0.50
C PRO A 177 3.28 0.25 -1.75
N ALA A 178 2.03 -0.25 -1.78
CA ALA A 178 1.11 0.00 -2.88
C ALA A 178 0.83 1.50 -3.11
N LEU A 179 0.80 2.32 -2.05
CA LEU A 179 0.58 3.77 -2.17
C LEU A 179 1.69 4.45 -2.98
N PHE A 180 2.92 3.95 -2.82
CA PHE A 180 4.14 4.47 -3.45
C PHE A 180 4.39 3.86 -4.84
N SER A 181 3.58 2.89 -5.27
CA SER A 181 3.68 2.28 -6.60
C SER A 181 2.92 3.04 -7.69
N PHE A 182 2.34 4.21 -7.36
CA PHE A 182 1.64 5.10 -8.29
C PHE A 182 2.25 6.51 -8.21
N PRO A 183 2.08 7.33 -9.26
CA PRO A 183 2.33 8.76 -9.19
C PRO A 183 1.58 9.41 -8.02
N ALA A 184 2.15 10.48 -7.45
CA ALA A 184 1.60 11.11 -6.26
C ALA A 184 0.20 11.66 -6.53
N GLU A 185 0.04 12.35 -7.67
CA GLU A 185 -1.18 12.96 -8.19
C GLU A 185 -2.31 11.95 -8.43
N GLU A 186 -1.99 10.69 -8.76
CA GLU A 186 -3.00 9.67 -9.04
C GLU A 186 -3.55 9.00 -7.78
N ARG A 187 -2.74 8.96 -6.70
CA ARG A 187 -3.07 8.14 -5.53
C ARG A 187 -2.87 8.85 -4.21
N ALA A 188 -1.64 9.26 -3.90
CA ALA A 188 -1.33 9.83 -2.60
C ALA A 188 -2.08 11.15 -2.39
N GLU A 189 -2.08 12.01 -3.41
CA GLU A 189 -2.77 13.30 -3.39
C GLU A 189 -4.29 13.13 -3.26
N VAL A 190 -4.88 12.27 -4.09
CA VAL A 190 -6.32 12.00 -4.06
C VAL A 190 -6.76 11.47 -2.69
N LEU A 191 -6.12 10.40 -2.19
CA LEU A 191 -6.60 9.74 -0.98
C LEU A 191 -6.30 10.55 0.29
N LEU A 192 -5.13 11.21 0.39
CA LEU A 192 -4.87 12.09 1.53
C LEU A 192 -5.75 13.34 1.44
N GLY A 193 -5.97 13.90 0.25
CA GLY A 193 -6.87 15.02 0.02
C GLY A 193 -8.29 14.70 0.49
N GLU A 194 -8.84 13.54 0.15
CA GLU A 194 -10.16 13.11 0.61
C GLU A 194 -10.24 12.93 2.14
N LEU A 195 -9.17 12.47 2.79
CA LEU A 195 -9.11 12.37 4.26
C LEU A 195 -9.00 13.74 4.94
N MET A 196 -8.31 14.68 4.30
CA MET A 196 -8.07 16.03 4.81
C MET A 196 -9.21 17.01 4.46
N ASP A 197 -10.07 16.68 3.50
CA ASP A 197 -11.26 17.45 3.13
C ASP A 197 -12.22 17.64 4.31
N ASP A 198 -13.06 18.67 4.25
CA ASP A 198 -13.97 19.12 5.32
C ASP A 198 -14.91 18.00 5.81
N ARG A 199 -15.19 17.01 4.96
CA ARG A 199 -16.03 15.85 5.29
C ARG A 199 -15.38 14.91 6.32
N CYS A 200 -14.06 14.79 6.29
CA CYS A 200 -13.28 13.90 7.14
C CYS A 200 -12.48 14.68 8.20
N GLY A 201 -12.06 15.90 7.86
CA GLY A 201 -11.42 16.88 8.75
C GLY A 201 -10.13 16.38 9.40
N ARG A 202 -9.38 15.50 8.72
CA ARG A 202 -8.17 14.90 9.30
C ARG A 202 -6.95 15.76 9.03
N THR A 203 -6.01 15.74 9.98
CA THR A 203 -4.66 16.25 9.73
C THR A 203 -3.89 15.29 8.83
N ALA A 204 -2.86 15.77 8.13
CA ALA A 204 -1.99 14.92 7.33
C ALA A 204 -1.34 13.79 8.17
N ALA A 205 -0.99 14.08 9.43
CA ALA A 205 -0.41 13.12 10.36
C ALA A 205 -1.39 12.00 10.74
N ASP A 206 -2.66 12.33 10.95
CA ASP A 206 -3.72 11.36 11.25
C ASP A 206 -4.07 10.51 10.03
N ALA A 207 -4.14 11.13 8.84
CA ALA A 207 -4.34 10.42 7.58
C ALA A 207 -3.21 9.40 7.34
N ALA A 208 -1.96 9.80 7.58
CA ALA A 208 -0.80 8.92 7.51
C ALA A 208 -0.88 7.74 8.50
N GLU A 209 -1.28 7.99 9.76
CA GLU A 209 -1.52 6.90 10.73
C GLU A 209 -2.59 5.92 10.25
N LEU A 210 -3.66 6.44 9.64
CA LEU A 210 -4.75 5.63 9.15
C LEU A 210 -4.30 4.68 8.02
N PHE A 211 -3.41 5.13 7.12
CA PHE A 211 -2.77 4.25 6.15
C PHE A 211 -1.91 3.18 6.81
N ILE A 212 -1.03 3.56 7.75
CA ILE A 212 -0.16 2.61 8.45
C ILE A 212 -0.97 1.49 9.11
N ARG A 213 -2.11 1.85 9.74
CA ARG A 213 -3.01 0.89 10.40
C ARG A 213 -3.88 0.10 9.43
N CYS A 214 -4.23 0.68 8.28
CA CYS A 214 -5.11 0.07 7.30
C CYS A 214 -4.48 0.13 5.89
N PRO A 215 -3.44 -0.68 5.61
CA PRO A 215 -2.75 -0.66 4.31
C PRO A 215 -3.63 -0.95 3.11
N ALA A 216 -4.74 -1.65 3.31
CA ALA A 216 -5.72 -1.94 2.26
C ALA A 216 -6.28 -0.66 1.60
N LEU A 217 -6.33 0.46 2.33
CA LEU A 217 -6.78 1.74 1.79
C LEU A 217 -5.90 2.25 0.65
N ALA A 218 -4.61 1.91 0.64
CA ALA A 218 -3.72 2.28 -0.46
C ALA A 218 -4.09 1.62 -1.79
N ASN A 219 -4.89 0.55 -1.77
CA ASN A 219 -5.38 -0.12 -2.98
C ASN A 219 -6.72 0.43 -3.50
N THR A 220 -7.40 1.29 -2.74
CA THR A 220 -8.65 1.89 -3.20
C THR A 220 -8.39 3.14 -4.05
N ARG A 221 -9.31 3.47 -4.95
CA ARG A 221 -9.28 4.74 -5.72
C ARG A 221 -9.84 5.92 -4.94
N HIS A 222 -10.75 5.63 -4.01
CA HIS A 222 -11.40 6.61 -3.17
C HIS A 222 -11.50 6.08 -1.74
N VAL A 223 -11.54 6.99 -0.80
CA VAL A 223 -11.77 6.76 0.61
C VAL A 223 -13.26 6.85 0.88
N MET A 224 -13.87 5.73 1.25
CA MET A 224 -15.26 5.73 1.69
C MET A 224 -15.36 6.31 3.11
N PRO A 225 -16.15 7.37 3.36
CA PRO A 225 -16.26 7.98 4.70
C PRO A 225 -16.71 7.01 5.78
N SER A 226 -17.50 5.98 5.43
CA SER A 226 -17.94 4.93 6.35
C SER A 226 -16.77 4.09 6.89
N VAL A 227 -15.80 3.74 6.05
CA VAL A 227 -14.62 2.98 6.46
C VAL A 227 -13.78 3.79 7.44
N VAL A 228 -13.60 5.08 7.16
CA VAL A 228 -12.89 6.00 8.07
C VAL A 228 -13.57 6.06 9.44
N ARG A 229 -14.90 6.17 9.48
CA ARG A 229 -15.66 6.18 10.74
C ARG A 229 -15.48 4.90 11.54
N VAL A 230 -15.55 3.73 10.90
CA VAL A 230 -15.37 2.44 11.59
C VAL A 230 -13.96 2.29 12.13
N VAL A 231 -12.95 2.63 11.32
CA VAL A 231 -11.54 2.57 11.75
C VAL A 231 -11.29 3.48 12.95
N LEU A 232 -11.93 4.66 13.00
CA LEU A 232 -11.79 5.60 14.10
C LEU A 232 -12.59 5.21 15.34
N ALA A 233 -13.79 4.65 15.18
CA ALA A 233 -14.60 4.16 16.30
C ALA A 233 -13.81 3.12 17.12
N ASN A 234 -13.10 2.23 16.42
CA ASN A 234 -12.22 1.24 17.05
C ASN A 234 -10.97 1.83 17.73
N GLN A 235 -10.75 3.16 17.71
CA GLN A 235 -9.63 3.82 18.38
C GLN A 235 -10.02 4.52 19.69
N ALA A 236 -11.32 4.69 19.94
CA ALA A 236 -11.82 5.36 21.14
C ALA A 236 -12.01 4.39 22.33
N ASP A 237 -11.96 3.08 22.08
CA ASP A 237 -12.04 1.99 23.05
C ASP A 237 -10.64 1.47 23.44
#